data_AF-D9PG13-F1
#
_entry.id   AF-D9PG13-F1
#
_cell.length_a   1.000
_cell.length_b   1.000
_cell.length_c   1.000
_cell.angle_alpha   90.00
_cell.angle_beta   90.00
_cell.angle_gamma   90.00
#
_symmetry.space_group_name_H-M   'P 1'
#
loop_
_entity.id
_entity.type
_entity.pdbx_description
1 polymer ?
#
loop_
_entity_poly.entity_id
_entity_poly.type
_entity_poly.pdbx_seq_one_letter_code
_entity_poly.pdbx_strand_id
1 'polypeptide(L)'
;TEAVKRIVGAFGFSAAGIDFASLDRAPVQLFFLILAPEDSPGNHLKALARISRLLKDKNFRQNLKEAQDEKEIIAAIKKEDKRYPA
;
A
#
# COMPACT_ATOMS: atom_id res chain seq x y z
N THR A 1 10.11 17.79 2.25
CA THR A 1 10.28 16.52 1.51
C THR A 1 11.49 16.51 0.59
N GLU A 2 12.31 17.57 0.61
CA GLU A 2 13.56 17.74 -0.16
C GLU A 2 14.56 16.56 -0.15
N ALA A 3 14.54 15.72 0.89
CA ALA A 3 15.40 14.53 0.96
C ALA A 3 14.95 13.37 0.05
N VAL A 4 13.71 13.36 -0.42
CA VAL A 4 13.14 12.28 -1.23
C VAL A 4 13.36 12.58 -2.71
N LYS A 5 14.31 11.87 -3.33
CA LYS A 5 14.73 12.10 -4.73
C LYS A 5 13.89 11.37 -5.79
N ARG A 6 13.04 10.44 -5.36
CA ARG A 6 12.17 9.64 -6.24
C ARG A 6 10.94 9.17 -5.48
N ILE A 7 9.92 8.70 -6.19
CA ILE A 7 8.76 8.10 -5.54
C ILE A 7 9.19 6.82 -4.82
N VAL A 8 8.85 6.74 -3.55
CA VAL A 8 9.10 5.58 -2.69
C VAL A 8 7.80 5.18 -2.03
N GLY A 9 7.51 3.88 -2.03
CA GLY A 9 6.43 3.30 -1.25
C GLY A 9 6.99 2.53 -0.06
N ALA A 10 6.26 2.52 1.05
CA ALA A 10 6.48 1.57 2.13
C ALA A 10 5.16 0.88 2.48
N PHE A 11 5.25 -0.39 2.85
CA PHE A 11 4.13 -1.18 3.33
C PHE A 11 4.38 -1.57 4.79
N GLY A 12 3.35 -1.45 5.61
CA GLY A 12 3.36 -1.87 7.01
C GLY A 12 2.16 -2.74 7.32
N PHE A 13 2.37 -3.74 8.16
CA PHE A 13 1.33 -4.60 8.69
C PHE A 13 1.39 -4.63 10.22
N SER A 14 0.25 -4.39 10.86
CA SER A 14 0.07 -4.56 12.30
C SER A 14 -0.93 -5.68 12.55
N ALA A 15 -0.49 -6.80 13.14
CA ALA A 15 -1.35 -7.94 13.44
C ALA A 15 -2.47 -7.58 14.41
N ALA A 16 -2.15 -6.82 15.47
CA ALA A 16 -3.14 -6.34 16.45
C ALA A 16 -4.02 -5.21 15.90
N GLY A 17 -3.62 -4.58 14.79
CA GLY A 17 -4.20 -3.34 14.32
C GLY A 17 -3.77 -2.14 15.17
N ILE A 18 -4.01 -0.94 14.64
CA ILE A 18 -3.76 0.33 15.33
C ILE A 18 -5.06 1.13 15.27
N ASP A 19 -5.42 1.77 16.39
CA ASP A 19 -6.51 2.76 16.39
C ASP A 19 -6.08 3.96 15.55
N PHE A 20 -6.76 4.13 14.42
CA PHE A 20 -6.45 5.14 13.43
C PHE A 20 -7.66 6.01 13.09
N ALA A 21 -8.66 6.04 13.99
CA ALA A 21 -9.92 6.76 13.78
C ALA A 21 -10.54 6.50 12.40
N SER A 22 -10.54 5.24 11.97
CA SER A 22 -11.08 4.85 10.65
C SER A 22 -12.58 5.12 10.56
N LEU A 23 -13.09 5.25 9.32
CA LEU A 23 -14.52 5.51 9.07
C LEU A 23 -15.45 4.44 9.66
N ASP A 24 -15.01 3.19 9.65
CA ASP A 24 -15.74 2.06 10.22
C ASP A 24 -15.43 1.81 11.71
N ARG A 25 -14.54 2.61 12.31
CA ARG A 25 -14.02 2.48 13.68
C ARG A 25 -13.30 1.15 13.97
N ALA A 26 -12.93 0.39 12.94
CA ALA A 26 -12.14 -0.82 13.09
C ALA A 26 -10.63 -0.52 13.18
N PRO A 27 -9.85 -1.28 13.98
CA PRO A 27 -8.39 -1.14 13.99
C PRO A 27 -7.78 -1.34 12.59
N VAL A 28 -6.92 -0.43 12.16
CA VAL A 28 -6.26 -0.49 10.86
C VAL A 28 -5.06 -1.42 10.95
N GLN A 29 -5.01 -2.43 10.09
CA GLN A 29 -3.92 -3.41 10.06
C GLN A 29 -2.94 -3.19 8.91
N LEU A 30 -3.41 -2.67 7.77
CA LEU A 30 -2.62 -2.52 6.56
C LEU A 30 -2.32 -1.04 6.31
N PHE A 31 -1.05 -0.70 6.16
CA PHE A 31 -0.57 0.66 5.97
C PHE A 31 0.22 0.75 4.67
N PHE A 32 -0.09 1.73 3.84
CA PHE A 32 0.71 2.11 2.69
C PHE A 32 1.14 3.56 2.84
N LEU A 33 2.43 3.79 2.82
CA LEU A 33 3.03 5.12 2.79
C LEU A 33 3.58 5.37 1.38
N ILE A 34 3.28 6.55 0.82
CA ILE A 34 3.83 7.00 -0.45
C ILE A 34 4.55 8.32 -0.18
N LEU A 35 5.83 8.34 -0.50
CA LEU A 35 6.67 9.52 -0.47
C LEU A 35 7.02 9.90 -1.90
N ALA A 36 6.91 11.17 -2.23
CA ALA A 36 7.28 11.68 -3.54
C ALA A 36 8.10 12.96 -3.40
N PRO A 37 8.96 13.26 -4.39
CA PRO A 37 9.60 14.56 -4.50
C PRO A 37 8.56 15.67 -4.62
N GLU A 38 8.90 16.87 -4.15
CA GLU A 38 8.01 18.04 -4.19
C GLU A 38 7.69 18.47 -5.63
N ASP A 39 8.63 18.28 -6.54
CA ASP A 39 8.55 18.60 -7.97
C ASP A 39 7.91 17.47 -8.81
N SER A 40 7.21 16.52 -8.18
CA SER A 40 6.52 15.41 -8.87
C SER A 40 5.00 15.54 -8.84
N PRO A 41 4.41 16.54 -9.51
CA PRO A 41 2.97 16.75 -9.51
C PRO A 41 2.24 15.54 -10.12
N GLY A 42 1.26 15.02 -9.38
CA GLY A 42 0.33 13.98 -9.85
C GLY A 42 0.85 12.55 -9.84
N ASN A 43 2.16 12.29 -9.80
CA ASN A 43 2.65 10.91 -9.80
C ASN A 43 2.35 10.16 -8.48
N HIS A 44 2.38 10.86 -7.34
CA HIS A 44 1.94 10.29 -6.06
C HIS A 44 0.45 9.94 -6.07
N LEU A 45 -0.40 10.75 -6.74
CA LEU A 45 -1.83 10.45 -6.91
C LEU A 45 -2.04 9.23 -7.81
N LYS A 46 -1.25 9.07 -8.88
CA LYS A 46 -1.29 7.86 -9.72
C LYS A 46 -0.90 6.62 -8.91
N ALA A 47 0.15 6.71 -8.10
CA ALA A 47 0.55 5.62 -7.20
C ALA A 47 -0.54 5.28 -6.17
N LEU A 48 -1.14 6.29 -5.55
CA LEU A 48 -2.24 6.13 -4.60
C LEU A 48 -3.47 5.50 -5.23
N ALA A 49 -3.87 5.96 -6.41
CA ALA A 49 -5.00 5.41 -7.15
C ALA A 49 -4.77 3.93 -7.50
N ARG A 50 -3.54 3.58 -7.89
CA ARG A 50 -3.16 2.20 -8.18
C ARG A 50 -3.24 1.31 -6.94
N ILE A 51 -2.65 1.72 -5.81
CA ILE A 51 -2.73 0.99 -4.54
C ILE A 51 -4.20 0.85 -4.08
N SER A 52 -4.98 1.92 -4.16
CA SER A 52 -6.41 1.91 -3.83
C SER A 52 -7.17 0.87 -4.67
N ARG A 53 -6.85 0.75 -5.98
CA ARG A 53 -7.44 -0.27 -6.86
C ARG A 53 -7.07 -1.70 -6.43
N LEU A 54 -5.80 -1.96 -6.13
CA LEU A 54 -5.36 -3.29 -5.64
C LEU A 54 -6.08 -3.65 -4.34
N LEU A 55 -6.16 -2.70 -3.42
CA LEU A 55 -6.80 -2.89 -2.11
C LEU A 55 -8.31 -3.10 -2.18
N LYS A 56 -8.98 -2.95 -3.33
CA LYS A 56 -10.40 -3.34 -3.46
C LYS A 56 -10.60 -4.86 -3.43
N ASP A 57 -9.63 -5.63 -3.91
CA ASP A 57 -9.71 -7.09 -3.92
C ASP A 57 -9.52 -7.64 -2.49
N LYS A 58 -10.53 -8.38 -2.00
CA LYS A 58 -10.52 -8.95 -0.64
C LYS A 58 -9.47 -10.05 -0.49
N ASN A 59 -9.26 -10.87 -1.53
CA ASN A 59 -8.27 -11.94 -1.50
C ASN A 59 -6.86 -11.37 -1.48
N PHE A 60 -6.61 -10.28 -2.23
CA PHE A 60 -5.34 -9.57 -2.14
C PHE A 60 -5.07 -9.05 -0.72
N ARG A 61 -6.05 -8.39 -0.08
CA ARG A 61 -5.90 -7.95 1.32
C ARG A 61 -5.63 -9.12 2.27
N GLN A 62 -6.27 -10.27 2.05
CA GLN A 62 -6.05 -11.46 2.88
C GLN A 62 -4.63 -12.02 2.69
N ASN A 63 -4.16 -12.15 1.45
CA ASN A 63 -2.80 -12.59 1.16
C ASN A 63 -1.74 -11.71 1.84
N LEU A 64 -1.96 -10.39 1.87
CA LEU A 64 -1.04 -9.47 2.58
C LEU A 64 -1.02 -9.69 4.10
N LYS A 65 -2.14 -10.11 4.70
CA LYS A 65 -2.25 -10.38 6.14
C LYS A 65 -1.65 -11.73 6.54
N GLU A 66 -1.65 -12.69 5.62
CA GLU A 66 -1.15 -14.05 5.83
C GLU A 66 0.31 -14.22 5.43
N ALA A 67 0.88 -13.25 4.71
CA ALA A 67 2.29 -13.29 4.31
C ALA A 67 3.22 -13.38 5.52
N GLN A 68 4.17 -14.31 5.47
CA GLN A 68 5.08 -14.63 6.57
C GLN A 68 6.35 -13.78 6.52
N ASP A 69 6.71 -13.25 5.36
CA ASP A 69 7.91 -12.46 5.17
C ASP A 69 7.75 -11.36 4.10
N GLU A 70 8.77 -10.52 3.99
CA GLU A 70 8.85 -9.44 3.00
C GLU A 70 8.75 -9.93 1.55
N LYS A 71 9.24 -11.14 1.26
CA LYS A 71 9.29 -11.68 -0.11
C LYS A 71 7.89 -12.06 -0.56
N GLU A 72 7.12 -12.69 0.31
CA GLU A 72 5.72 -13.03 0.07
C GLU A 72 4.85 -11.78 -0.13
N ILE A 73 5.06 -10.74 0.69
CA ILE A 73 4.38 -9.44 0.54
C ILE A 73 4.67 -8.85 -0.86
N ILE A 74 5.95 -8.75 -1.22
CA ILE A 74 6.36 -8.18 -2.52
C ILE A 74 5.83 -9.03 -3.68
N ALA A 75 5.82 -10.36 -3.55
CA ALA A 75 5.27 -11.26 -4.55
C ALA A 75 3.76 -11.07 -4.73
N ALA A 76 3.01 -10.95 -3.63
CA ALA A 76 1.57 -10.69 -3.65
C ALA A 76 1.25 -9.36 -4.34
N ILE A 77 1.96 -8.28 -4.00
CA ILE A 77 1.80 -6.96 -4.64
C ILE A 77 2.07 -7.05 -6.14
N LYS A 78 3.20 -7.66 -6.54
CA LYS A 78 3.54 -7.80 -7.97
C LYS A 78 2.53 -8.63 -8.74
N LYS A 79 2.02 -9.71 -8.13
CA LYS A 79 1.02 -10.59 -8.76
C LYS A 79 -0.29 -9.84 -9.00
N GLU A 80 -0.78 -9.13 -7.98
CA GLU A 80 -2.02 -8.37 -8.09
C GLU A 80 -1.88 -7.20 -9.07
N ASP A 81 -0.75 -6.50 -9.04
CA ASP A 81 -0.49 -5.36 -9.92
C ASP A 81 -0.52 -5.73 -11.42
N LYS A 82 -0.08 -6.95 -11.77
CA LYS A 82 -0.16 -7.49 -13.13
C LYS A 82 -1.60 -7.71 -13.62
N ARG A 83 -2.58 -7.88 -12.72
CA ARG A 83 -4.01 -7.99 -13.09
C ARG A 83 -4.58 -6.65 -13.53
N TYR A 84 -3.90 -5.54 -13.20
CA TYR A 84 -4.29 -4.18 -13.53
C TYR A 84 -3.13 -3.44 -14.22
N PRO A 85 -2.85 -3.74 -15.50
CA PRO A 85 -1.89 -2.97 -16.28
C PRO A 85 -2.32 -1.50 -16.35
N ALA A 86 -1.31 -0.62 -16.38
CA ALA A 86 -1.48 0.83 -16.49
C ALA A 86 -2.13 1.24 -17.82
#